data_AF-X1KAF7-F1
#
_entry.id   AF-X1KAF7-F1
#
_cell.length_a   1.000
_cell.length_b   1.000
_cell.length_c   1.000
_cell.angle_alpha   90.00
_cell.angle_beta   90.00
_cell.angle_gamma   90.00
#
_symmetry.space_group_name_H-M   'P 1'
#
loop_
_entity.id
_entity.type
_entity.pdbx_description
1 polymer ?
#
loop_
_entity_poly.entity_id
_entity_poly.type
_entity_poly.pdbx_seq_one_letter_code
_entity_poly.pdbx_strand_id
1 'polypeptide(L)'
;NPKWSDEELQPWAESKILFRENNPKMLLGILDNSPDWKDVISKISCPILLITSDKGMTSDETARGIVELSKDCKWIKIEGAGHNIRREQYERFMQEIQDFFVV
;
A
#
# COMPACT_ATOMS: atom_id res chain seq x y z
N ASN A 1 14.82 -3.80 -5.36
CA ASN A 1 14.16 -4.52 -6.46
C ASN A 1 15.09 -4.36 -7.67
N PRO A 2 15.51 -5.45 -8.34
CA PRO A 2 16.48 -5.40 -9.44
C PRO A 2 15.98 -4.66 -10.69
N LYS A 3 14.68 -4.38 -10.81
CA LYS A 3 14.07 -3.68 -11.94
C LYS A 3 13.98 -2.16 -11.76
N TRP A 4 14.35 -1.63 -10.60
CA TRP A 4 14.30 -0.17 -10.38
C TRP A 4 15.51 0.49 -11.02
N SER A 5 15.32 1.71 -11.52
CA SER A 5 16.41 2.48 -12.10
C SER A 5 17.40 2.94 -11.02
N ASP A 6 18.63 3.27 -11.43
CA ASP A 6 19.67 3.72 -10.50
C ASP A 6 19.29 5.02 -9.80
N GLU A 7 18.53 5.89 -10.48
CA GLU A 7 17.99 7.14 -9.93
C GLU A 7 17.01 6.90 -8.78
N GLU A 8 16.42 5.70 -8.69
CA GLU A 8 15.53 5.31 -7.60
C GLU A 8 16.27 4.60 -6.46
N LEU A 9 17.33 3.85 -6.77
CA LEU A 9 18.05 3.06 -5.78
C LEU A 9 18.78 3.93 -4.77
N GLN A 10 19.52 4.94 -5.23
CA GLN A 10 20.34 5.78 -4.35
C GLN A 10 19.49 6.61 -3.38
N PRO A 11 18.47 7.38 -3.81
CA PRO A 11 17.64 8.14 -2.88
C PRO A 11 16.85 7.24 -1.93
N TRP A 12 16.44 6.05 -2.39
CA TRP A 12 15.77 5.09 -1.53
C TRP A 12 16.70 4.59 -0.42
N ALA A 13 17.94 4.22 -0.75
CA ALA A 13 18.93 3.79 0.24
C ALA A 13 19.24 4.89 1.26
N GLU A 14 19.49 6.11 0.78
CA GLU A 14 19.74 7.29 1.62
C GLU A 14 18.56 7.56 2.57
N SER A 15 17.32 7.45 2.08
CA SER A 15 16.12 7.65 2.91
C SER A 15 16.06 6.68 4.10
N LYS A 16 16.55 5.44 3.93
CA LYS A 16 16.56 4.43 5.01
C LYS A 16 17.65 4.72 6.04
N ILE A 17 18.80 5.24 5.61
CA ILE A 17 19.87 5.69 6.50
C ILE A 17 19.37 6.88 7.32
N LEU A 18 18.87 7.92 6.64
CA LEU A 18 18.34 9.11 7.30
C LEU A 18 17.19 8.79 8.26
N PHE A 19 16.26 7.92 7.87
CA PHE A 19 15.17 7.48 8.75
C PHE A 19 15.71 6.79 10.01
N ARG A 20 16.74 5.92 9.88
CA ARG A 20 17.37 5.26 11.03
C ARG A 20 18.04 6.27 11.95
N GLU A 21 18.80 7.21 11.41
CA GLU A 21 19.57 8.20 12.18
C GLU A 21 18.66 9.20 12.90
N ASN A 22 17.52 9.55 12.30
CA ASN A 22 16.65 10.62 12.79
C ASN A 22 15.38 10.11 13.49
N ASN A 23 15.17 8.80 13.62
CA ASN A 23 14.01 8.24 14.31
C ASN A 23 14.41 7.47 15.59
N PRO A 24 14.66 8.17 16.72
CA PRO A 24 15.07 7.54 17.98
C PRO A 24 14.02 6.57 18.54
N LYS A 25 12.76 6.67 18.10
CA LYS A 25 11.67 5.75 18.46
C LYS A 25 11.81 4.36 17.85
N MET A 26 12.60 4.19 16.78
CA MET A 26 12.87 2.86 16.21
C MET A 26 13.63 1.96 17.20
N LEU A 27 14.51 2.54 18.02
CA LEU A 27 15.28 1.83 19.05
C LEU A 27 14.42 1.40 20.25
N LEU A 28 13.32 2.11 20.49
CA LEU A 28 12.44 1.91 21.64
C LEU A 28 11.36 0.84 21.43
N GLY A 29 11.31 0.19 20.25
CA GLY A 29 10.37 -0.91 19.98
C GLY A 29 8.95 -0.60 20.45
N ILE A 30 8.47 0.61 20.13
CA ILE A 30 7.24 1.14 20.73
C ILE A 30 6.09 0.20 20.37
N LEU A 31 5.47 -0.33 21.42
CA LEU A 31 4.23 -1.11 21.43
C LEU A 31 3.33 -0.69 20.28
N ASP A 32 3.04 -1.64 19.39
CA ASP A 32 2.13 -1.42 18.29
C ASP A 32 0.69 -1.31 18.82
N ASN A 33 0.36 -0.12 19.31
CA ASN A 33 -1.01 0.26 19.70
C ASN A 33 -1.83 0.63 18.45
N SER A 34 -1.49 0.10 17.27
CA SER A 34 -2.28 0.33 16.08
C SER A 34 -3.70 -0.20 16.31
N PRO A 35 -4.73 0.58 15.95
CA PRO A 35 -6.11 0.10 16.04
C PRO A 35 -6.28 -1.15 15.18
N ASP A 36 -7.19 -2.03 15.58
CA ASP A 36 -7.60 -3.15 14.73
C ASP A 36 -8.07 -2.60 13.39
N TRP A 37 -7.45 -3.06 12.30
CA TRP A 37 -7.75 -2.59 10.96
C TRP A 37 -9.22 -2.83 10.60
N LYS A 38 -9.87 -3.86 11.15
CA LYS A 38 -11.30 -4.14 10.91
C LYS A 38 -12.19 -3.02 11.46
N ASP A 39 -11.86 -2.54 12.66
CA ASP A 39 -12.56 -1.41 13.29
C ASP A 39 -12.34 -0.11 12.51
N VAL A 40 -11.17 0.06 11.88
CA VAL A 40 -10.89 1.22 11.04
C VAL A 40 -11.73 1.16 9.77
N ILE A 41 -11.69 0.05 9.03
CA ILE A 41 -12.39 -0.10 7.75
C ILE A 41 -13.90 0.11 7.91
N SER A 42 -14.52 -0.47 8.95
CA SER A 42 -15.97 -0.34 9.19
C SER A 42 -16.44 1.11 9.45
N LYS A 43 -15.53 2.00 9.85
CA LYS A 43 -15.82 3.42 10.14
C LYS A 43 -15.64 4.32 8.91
N ILE A 44 -15.03 3.84 7.84
CA ILE A 44 -14.84 4.63 6.61
C ILE A 44 -16.21 4.78 5.91
N SER A 45 -16.59 6.03 5.64
CA SER A 45 -17.89 6.37 5.04
C SER A 45 -17.80 6.80 3.57
N CYS A 46 -16.62 7.15 3.07
CA CYS A 46 -16.40 7.49 1.68
C CYS A 46 -16.04 6.24 0.85
N PRO A 47 -16.16 6.31 -0.49
CA PRO A 47 -15.73 5.24 -1.37
C PRO A 47 -14.24 4.92 -1.20
N ILE A 48 -13.89 3.64 -1.26
CA ILE A 48 -12.52 3.12 -1.15
C ILE A 48 -12.10 2.49 -2.47
N LEU A 49 -10.88 2.81 -2.92
CA LEU A 49 -10.17 2.00 -3.92
C LEU A 49 -9.08 1.20 -3.22
N LEU A 50 -9.23 -0.12 -3.18
CA LEU A 50 -8.20 -1.04 -2.70
C LEU A 50 -7.41 -1.59 -3.89
N ILE A 51 -6.09 -1.36 -3.89
CA ILE A 51 -5.17 -1.87 -4.91
C ILE A 51 -4.22 -2.87 -4.27
N THR A 52 -4.25 -4.12 -4.74
CA THR A 52 -3.30 -5.17 -4.32
C THR A 52 -2.53 -5.73 -5.52
N SER A 53 -1.56 -6.62 -5.28
CA SER A 53 -0.81 -7.29 -6.33
C SER A 53 -0.59 -8.77 -6.05
N ASP A 54 -0.28 -9.53 -7.10
CA ASP A 54 -0.03 -10.97 -7.04
C ASP A 54 1.19 -11.36 -6.19
N LYS A 55 2.21 -10.50 -6.14
CA LYS A 55 3.42 -10.69 -5.33
C LYS A 55 3.53 -9.66 -4.20
N GLY A 56 2.40 -9.05 -3.84
CA GLY A 56 2.29 -8.09 -2.74
C GLY A 56 2.31 -8.76 -1.37
N MET A 57 2.17 -7.95 -0.32
CA MET A 57 2.10 -8.44 1.06
C MET A 57 0.68 -8.78 1.51
N THR A 58 -0.33 -8.21 0.84
CA THR A 58 -1.74 -8.41 1.18
C THR A 58 -2.27 -9.65 0.48
N SER A 59 -2.80 -10.59 1.24
CA SER A 59 -3.46 -11.78 0.68
C SER A 59 -4.83 -11.44 0.11
N ASP A 60 -5.31 -12.28 -0.81
CA ASP A 60 -6.66 -12.14 -1.37
C ASP A 60 -7.74 -12.31 -0.29
N GLU A 61 -7.48 -13.11 0.74
CA GLU A 61 -8.38 -13.26 1.89
C GLU A 61 -8.51 -11.95 2.67
N THR A 62 -7.39 -11.28 2.99
CA THR A 62 -7.42 -9.98 3.67
C THR A 62 -8.13 -8.93 2.82
N ALA A 63 -7.87 -8.90 1.51
CA ALA A 63 -8.52 -7.95 0.61
C ALA A 63 -10.04 -8.17 0.52
N ARG A 64 -10.50 -9.43 0.44
CA ARG A 64 -11.94 -9.75 0.53
C ARG A 64 -12.54 -9.27 1.85
N GLY A 65 -11.86 -9.52 2.96
CA GLY A 65 -12.31 -9.04 4.28
C GLY A 65 -12.44 -7.52 4.35
N ILE A 66 -11.55 -6.76 3.69
CA ILE A 66 -11.69 -5.30 3.59
C ILE A 66 -12.94 -4.93 2.78
N VAL A 67 -13.17 -5.56 1.63
CA VAL A 67 -14.36 -5.30 0.79
C VAL A 67 -15.64 -5.59 1.56
N GLU A 68 -15.71 -6.73 2.27
CA GLU A 68 -16.89 -7.15 3.04
C GLU A 68 -17.20 -6.22 4.22
N LEU A 69 -16.17 -5.65 4.86
CA LEU A 69 -16.34 -4.71 5.98
C LEU A 69 -16.61 -3.27 5.54
N SER A 70 -16.30 -2.94 4.30
CA SER A 70 -16.45 -1.59 3.76
C SER A 70 -17.88 -1.33 3.29
N LYS A 71 -18.33 -0.08 3.39
CA LYS A 71 -19.64 0.32 2.83
C LYS A 71 -19.61 0.43 1.31
N ASP A 72 -18.50 0.93 0.77
CA ASP A 72 -18.27 1.11 -0.65
C ASP A 72 -16.77 0.96 -0.92
N CYS A 73 -16.39 -0.18 -1.51
CA CYS A 73 -15.00 -0.50 -1.80
C CYS A 73 -14.88 -1.23 -3.13
N LYS A 74 -14.13 -0.63 -4.06
CA LYS A 74 -13.66 -1.26 -5.29
C LYS A 74 -12.31 -1.89 -5.01
N TRP A 75 -12.22 -3.21 -5.07
CA TRP A 75 -10.95 -3.92 -5.02
C TRP A 75 -10.48 -4.31 -6.43
N ILE A 76 -9.24 -3.94 -6.75
CA ILE A 76 -8.52 -4.40 -7.93
C ILE A 76 -7.20 -5.05 -7.53
N LYS A 77 -6.84 -6.11 -8.25
CA LYS A 77 -5.55 -6.79 -8.12
C LYS A 77 -4.76 -6.60 -9.41
N ILE A 78 -3.58 -5.99 -9.29
CA ILE A 78 -2.67 -5.75 -10.41
C ILE A 78 -1.61 -6.85 -10.43
N GLU A 79 -1.58 -7.62 -11.52
CA GLU A 79 -0.59 -8.67 -11.73
C GLU A 79 0.77 -8.13 -12.19
N GLY A 80 1.83 -8.91 -11.99
CA GLY A 80 3.17 -8.56 -12.43
C GLY A 80 3.89 -7.56 -11.52
N ALA A 81 3.32 -7.26 -10.35
CA ALA A 81 3.88 -6.34 -9.36
C ALA A 81 4.10 -7.02 -8.01
N GLY A 82 5.18 -6.63 -7.34
CA GLY A 82 5.45 -6.90 -5.93
C GLY A 82 4.79 -5.89 -5.01
N HIS A 83 5.44 -5.62 -3.87
CA HIS A 83 4.94 -4.68 -2.87
C HIS A 83 4.89 -3.22 -3.36
N ASN A 84 5.71 -2.83 -4.34
CA ASN A 84 5.76 -1.46 -4.84
C ASN A 84 5.01 -1.30 -6.17
N ILE A 85 3.70 -1.56 -6.13
CA ILE A 85 2.81 -1.63 -7.29
C ILE A 85 2.92 -0.38 -8.19
N ARG A 86 2.89 0.81 -7.59
CA ARG A 86 2.98 2.09 -8.31
C ARG A 86 4.27 2.29 -9.12
N ARG A 87 5.36 1.61 -8.77
CA ARG A 87 6.65 1.68 -9.50
C ARG A 87 6.79 0.56 -10.52
N GLU A 88 6.18 -0.58 -10.25
CA GLU A 88 6.37 -1.79 -11.06
C GLU A 88 5.29 -1.93 -12.14
N GLN A 89 4.12 -1.31 -11.93
CA GLN A 89 3.00 -1.27 -12.85
C GLN A 89 2.39 0.14 -12.86
N TYR A 90 3.19 1.14 -13.21
CA TYR A 90 2.84 2.56 -13.08
C TYR A 90 1.59 2.93 -13.90
N GLU A 91 1.56 2.57 -15.18
CA GLU A 91 0.47 2.91 -16.10
C GLU A 91 -0.84 2.31 -15.62
N ARG A 92 -0.81 1.03 -15.24
CA ARG A 92 -1.99 0.32 -14.72
C ARG A 92 -2.46 0.89 -13.38
N PHE A 93 -1.53 1.21 -12.48
CA PHE A 93 -1.84 1.84 -11.20
C PHE A 93 -2.50 3.20 -11.40
N MET A 94 -1.93 4.05 -12.25
CA MET A 94 -2.47 5.39 -12.52
C MET A 94 -3.82 5.34 -13.23
N GLN A 95 -4.03 4.39 -14.14
CA GLN A 95 -5.32 4.16 -14.78
C GLN A 95 -6.40 3.89 -13.72
N GLU A 96 -6.17 2.94 -12.81
CA GLU A 96 -7.17 2.60 -11.78
C GLU A 96 -7.45 3.75 -10.81
N ILE A 97 -6.44 4.58 -10.52
CA ILE A 97 -6.62 5.82 -9.76
C ILE A 97 -7.51 6.81 -10.52
N GLN A 98 -7.23 7.04 -11.80
CA GLN A 98 -8.02 7.98 -12.62
C GLN A 98 -9.46 7.50 -12.78
N ASP A 99 -9.66 6.22 -13.12
CA ASP A 99 -10.98 5.62 -13.30
C ASP A 99 -11.83 5.66 -12.02
N PHE A 100 -11.20 5.68 -10.85
CA PHE A 100 -11.92 5.80 -9.58
C PHE A 100 -12.46 7.21 -9.31
N PHE A 101 -11.81 8.24 -9.84
CA PHE A 101 -12.23 9.64 -9.64
C PHE A 101 -13.14 10.17 -10.75
N VAL A 102 -13.20 9.50 -11.90
CA VAL A 102 -14.11 9.84 -12.99
C VAL A 102 -15.44 9.11 -12.74
N VAL A 103 -16.35 9.79 -12.04
CA VAL A 103 -17.77 9.42 -11.91
C VAL A 103 -18.58 10.13 -12.98
#